data_AF-A0A1H7AWE6-F1
#
_entry.id   AF-A0A1H7AWE6-F1
#
_cell.length_a   1.000
_cell.length_b   1.000
_cell.length_c   1.000
_cell.angle_alpha   90.00
_cell.angle_beta   90.00
_cell.angle_gamma   90.00
#
_symmetry.space_group_name_H-M   'P 1'
#
loop_
_entity.id
_entity.type
_entity.pdbx_description
1 polymer ?
#
loop_
_entity_poly.entity_id
_entity_poly.type
_entity_poly.pdbx_seq_one_letter_code
_entity_poly.pdbx_strand_id
1 'polypeptide(L)'
;MPSLWTLDEFDAHDSERALRLRHAPSWSELVGAVREALRAAIESENVRFGVDESGRDSRDLRGVVQFPLGTLLFDWLFNSTTGYRAQFRIGRANGLAMNAQLIGEVTAELGRFATTDEVIHRYTSEFTYKESTQGKVSLVAATLDPKLSKVWGCEKLIGNTGQIENLFVSRTGPKLVMPDTDPWSSLYPEDADGWLDVKGAFVPPTGQPYQLKSPEERAAKLEERGSA
;
A
#
# COMPACT_ATOMS: atom_id res chain seq x y z
N MET A 1 15.76 -3.19 -22.47
CA MET A 1 15.66 -3.68 -21.09
C MET A 1 15.09 -5.09 -21.15
N PRO A 2 15.64 -6.08 -20.43
CA PRO A 2 15.04 -7.40 -20.34
C PRO A 2 13.59 -7.29 -19.84
N SER A 3 12.71 -8.19 -20.29
CA SER A 3 11.33 -8.29 -19.81
C SER A 3 11.33 -8.51 -18.28
N LEU A 4 10.56 -7.71 -17.55
CA LEU A 4 10.44 -7.81 -16.08
C LEU A 4 9.83 -9.15 -15.65
N TRP A 5 8.71 -9.50 -16.29
CA TRP A 5 8.07 -10.81 -16.26
C TRP A 5 7.18 -10.95 -17.49
N THR A 6 6.82 -12.18 -17.83
CA THR A 6 5.78 -12.49 -18.83
C THR A 6 4.45 -12.77 -18.15
N LEU A 7 3.38 -12.77 -18.96
CA LEU A 7 2.02 -13.05 -18.54
C LEU A 7 1.53 -14.38 -19.15
N ASP A 8 2.45 -15.28 -19.49
CA ASP A 8 2.13 -16.51 -20.22
C ASP A 8 1.25 -17.46 -19.38
N GLU A 9 1.52 -17.57 -18.07
CA GLU A 9 0.62 -18.29 -17.15
C GLU A 9 -0.76 -17.64 -17.08
N PHE A 10 -0.86 -16.31 -17.19
CA PHE A 10 -2.15 -15.65 -17.23
C PHE A 10 -2.85 -15.95 -18.56
N ASP A 11 -2.17 -15.91 -19.70
CA ASP A 11 -2.81 -16.26 -20.98
C ASP A 11 -3.39 -17.68 -20.98
N ALA A 12 -2.71 -18.62 -20.32
CA ALA A 12 -3.14 -20.01 -20.22
C ALA A 12 -4.37 -20.21 -19.33
N HIS A 13 -4.57 -19.36 -18.31
CA HIS A 13 -5.58 -19.56 -17.26
C HIS A 13 -6.68 -18.49 -17.22
N ASP A 14 -6.36 -17.24 -17.59
CA ASP A 14 -7.21 -16.05 -17.55
C ASP A 14 -6.72 -15.01 -18.57
N SER A 15 -6.98 -15.28 -19.86
CA SER A 15 -6.49 -14.47 -20.97
C SER A 15 -7.07 -13.06 -20.99
N GLU A 16 -8.29 -12.86 -20.47
CA GLU A 16 -8.89 -11.53 -20.31
C GLU A 16 -8.10 -10.69 -19.32
N ARG A 17 -7.71 -11.27 -18.18
CA ARG A 17 -6.86 -10.55 -17.22
C ARG A 17 -5.46 -10.32 -17.75
N ALA A 18 -4.88 -11.29 -18.45
CA ALA A 18 -3.61 -11.08 -19.14
C ALA A 18 -3.66 -9.85 -20.06
N LEU A 19 -4.73 -9.74 -20.87
CA LEU A 19 -4.97 -8.58 -21.73
C LEU A 19 -5.10 -7.29 -20.93
N ARG A 20 -5.88 -7.28 -19.83
CA ARG A 20 -6.00 -6.09 -18.95
C ARG A 20 -4.66 -5.66 -18.35
N LEU A 21 -3.81 -6.60 -17.94
CA LEU A 21 -2.49 -6.31 -17.36
C LEU A 21 -1.50 -5.81 -18.42
N ARG A 22 -1.59 -6.27 -19.67
CA ARG A 22 -0.81 -5.72 -20.80
C ARG A 22 -1.18 -4.28 -21.13
N HIS A 23 -2.45 -3.93 -20.93
CA HIS A 23 -2.97 -2.58 -21.12
C HIS A 23 -3.00 -1.76 -19.83
N ALA A 24 -2.24 -2.17 -18.81
CA ALA A 24 -2.10 -1.37 -17.61
C ALA A 24 -1.55 0.03 -17.94
N PRO A 25 -2.05 1.07 -17.27
CA PRO A 25 -1.61 2.43 -17.53
C PRO A 25 -0.16 2.64 -17.10
N SER A 26 0.42 3.77 -17.52
CA SER A 26 1.76 4.17 -17.09
C SER A 26 1.83 4.40 -15.57
N TRP A 27 3.03 4.41 -15.01
CA TRP A 27 3.23 4.65 -13.58
C TRP A 27 2.59 5.97 -13.10
N SER A 28 2.76 7.06 -13.85
CA SER A 28 2.16 8.36 -13.49
C SER A 28 0.64 8.33 -13.50
N GLU A 29 0.03 7.62 -14.45
CA GLU A 29 -1.42 7.44 -14.52
C GLU A 29 -1.92 6.55 -13.38
N LEU A 30 -1.18 5.50 -13.00
CA LEU A 30 -1.49 4.68 -11.83
C LEU A 30 -1.46 5.49 -10.53
N VAL A 31 -0.42 6.30 -10.33
CA VAL A 31 -0.32 7.19 -9.16
C VAL A 31 -1.48 8.19 -9.14
N GLY A 32 -1.82 8.77 -10.29
CA GLY A 32 -3.00 9.63 -10.43
C GLY A 32 -4.30 8.90 -10.06
N ALA A 33 -4.50 7.68 -10.52
CA ALA A 33 -5.67 6.87 -10.20
C ALA A 33 -5.75 6.50 -8.70
N VAL A 34 -4.63 6.17 -8.06
CA VAL A 34 -4.58 5.93 -6.60
C VAL A 34 -4.94 7.19 -5.82
N ARG A 35 -4.46 8.36 -6.26
CA ARG A 35 -4.80 9.64 -5.64
C ARG A 35 -6.30 9.95 -5.74
N GLU A 36 -6.90 9.76 -6.92
CA GLU A 36 -8.34 9.97 -7.09
C GLU A 36 -9.18 8.94 -6.31
N ALA A 37 -8.71 7.69 -6.19
CA ALA A 37 -9.35 6.68 -5.35
C ALA A 37 -9.35 7.08 -3.86
N LEU A 38 -8.22 7.61 -3.36
CA LEU A 38 -8.15 8.15 -2.01
C LEU A 38 -9.10 9.33 -1.81
N ARG A 39 -9.14 10.29 -2.76
CA ARG A 39 -10.08 11.41 -2.68
C ARG A 39 -11.52 10.93 -2.59
N ALA A 40 -11.93 10.05 -3.51
CA ALA A 40 -13.27 9.50 -3.53
C ALA A 40 -13.61 8.77 -2.22
N ALA A 41 -12.67 8.01 -1.67
CA ALA A 41 -12.84 7.32 -0.39
C ALA A 41 -13.02 8.28 0.80
N ILE A 42 -12.30 9.42 0.83
CA ILE A 42 -12.50 10.44 1.85
C ILE A 42 -13.88 11.10 1.69
N GLU A 43 -14.22 11.51 0.47
CA GLU A 43 -15.50 12.17 0.18
C GLU A 43 -16.71 11.29 0.44
N SER A 44 -16.57 9.96 0.30
CA SER A 44 -17.63 8.99 0.57
C SER A 44 -17.56 8.37 1.96
N GLU A 45 -16.70 8.87 2.87
CA GLU A 45 -16.46 8.31 4.21
C GLU A 45 -16.08 6.81 4.18
N ASN A 46 -15.49 6.33 3.08
CA ASN A 46 -15.01 4.97 2.90
C ASN A 46 -13.48 4.86 2.98
N VAL A 47 -12.90 5.64 3.87
CA VAL A 47 -11.49 5.63 4.25
C VAL A 47 -11.38 5.20 5.72
N ARG A 48 -10.26 4.59 6.11
CA ARG A 48 -9.98 4.23 7.50
C ARG A 48 -8.68 4.88 7.96
N PHE A 49 -8.76 5.54 9.10
CA PHE A 49 -7.64 6.18 9.73
C PHE A 49 -7.27 5.46 11.02
N GLY A 50 -5.98 5.16 11.16
CA GLY A 50 -5.45 4.54 12.37
C GLY A 50 -4.12 5.14 12.79
N VAL A 51 -3.77 4.89 14.04
CA VAL A 51 -2.42 5.07 14.57
C VAL A 51 -1.96 3.78 15.25
N ASP A 52 -0.76 3.33 14.92
CA ASP A 52 -0.18 2.09 15.39
C ASP A 52 1.05 2.37 16.25
N GLU A 53 1.17 1.65 17.37
CA GLU A 53 2.26 1.78 18.33
C GLU A 53 3.51 1.03 17.86
N SER A 54 4.69 1.58 18.17
CA SER A 54 5.94 0.86 17.95
C SER A 54 6.12 -0.23 19.00
N GLY A 55 6.58 -1.41 18.58
CA GLY A 55 6.99 -2.47 19.52
C GLY A 55 8.22 -2.10 20.36
N ARG A 56 8.91 -0.99 20.04
CA ARG A 56 10.03 -0.45 20.82
C ARG A 56 9.58 0.47 21.96
N ASP A 57 8.58 1.31 21.71
CA ASP A 57 8.01 2.27 22.66
C ASP A 57 6.57 2.61 22.22
N SER A 58 5.59 2.41 23.10
CA SER A 58 4.16 2.62 22.81
C SER A 58 3.78 4.09 22.64
N ARG A 59 4.70 5.01 22.88
CA ARG A 59 4.52 6.45 22.60
C ARG A 59 4.95 6.82 21.18
N ASP A 60 5.72 5.97 20.51
CA ASP A 60 6.12 6.18 19.13
C ASP A 60 4.97 5.70 18.23
N LEU A 61 4.30 6.63 17.58
CA LEU A 61 3.10 6.35 16.79
C LEU A 61 3.40 6.50 15.30
N ARG A 62 2.82 5.64 14.47
CA ARG A 62 2.74 5.86 13.02
C ARG A 62 1.30 5.93 12.57
N GLY A 63 1.04 6.77 11.58
CA GLY A 63 -0.25 6.82 10.90
C GLY A 63 -0.45 5.64 9.97
N VAL A 64 -1.70 5.21 9.86
CA VAL A 64 -2.20 4.19 8.94
C VAL A 64 -3.40 4.78 8.20
N VAL A 65 -3.38 4.71 6.87
CA VAL A 65 -4.50 5.11 6.01
C VAL A 65 -4.86 3.92 5.13
N GLN A 66 -6.13 3.52 5.14
CA GLN A 66 -6.63 2.43 4.31
C GLN A 66 -7.81 2.89 3.49
N PHE A 67 -7.83 2.57 2.21
CA PHE A 67 -8.91 2.95 1.30
C PHE A 67 -9.04 1.93 0.15
N PRO A 68 -10.24 1.76 -0.41
CA PRO A 68 -10.47 0.86 -1.53
C PRO A 68 -9.84 1.40 -2.82
N LEU A 69 -9.27 0.52 -3.64
CA LEU A 69 -8.82 0.86 -5.00
C LEU A 69 -9.81 0.41 -6.09
N GLY A 70 -10.68 -0.55 -5.76
CA GLY A 70 -11.35 -1.40 -6.73
C GLY A 70 -10.41 -2.48 -7.28
N THR A 71 -10.98 -3.62 -7.69
CA THR A 71 -10.24 -4.78 -8.20
C THR A 71 -9.30 -4.43 -9.35
N LEU A 72 -9.74 -3.60 -10.29
CA LEU A 72 -8.94 -3.27 -11.49
C LEU A 72 -7.68 -2.47 -11.16
N LEU A 73 -7.81 -1.39 -10.37
CA LEU A 73 -6.67 -0.56 -9.99
C LEU A 73 -5.73 -1.31 -9.04
N PHE A 74 -6.27 -2.11 -8.12
CA PHE A 74 -5.46 -2.99 -7.28
C PHE A 74 -4.61 -3.95 -8.14
N ASP A 75 -5.25 -4.59 -9.12
CA ASP A 75 -4.59 -5.57 -9.99
C ASP A 75 -3.49 -4.92 -10.84
N TRP A 76 -3.77 -3.76 -11.43
CA TRP A 76 -2.75 -3.00 -12.15
C TRP A 76 -1.61 -2.56 -11.23
N LEU A 77 -1.91 -2.05 -10.04
CA LEU A 77 -0.89 -1.55 -9.12
C LEU A 77 0.05 -2.66 -8.66
N PHE A 78 -0.43 -3.89 -8.44
CA PHE A 78 0.40 -4.96 -7.87
C PHE A 78 0.91 -6.01 -8.87
N ASN A 79 0.23 -6.22 -10.00
CA ASN A 79 0.53 -7.34 -10.90
C ASN A 79 0.97 -6.91 -12.30
N SER A 80 0.81 -5.65 -12.70
CA SER A 80 1.24 -5.18 -14.01
C SER A 80 2.74 -4.86 -14.06
N THR A 81 3.31 -4.88 -15.27
CA THR A 81 4.72 -4.52 -15.51
C THR A 81 5.04 -3.04 -15.30
N THR A 82 4.02 -2.19 -15.16
CA THR A 82 4.17 -0.76 -14.80
C THR A 82 3.86 -0.49 -13.33
N GLY A 83 3.32 -1.47 -12.60
CA GLY A 83 2.87 -1.36 -11.23
C GLY A 83 3.99 -1.30 -10.19
N TYR A 84 3.59 -1.14 -8.93
CA TYR A 84 4.44 -0.96 -7.75
C TYR A 84 5.50 -2.06 -7.60
N ARG A 85 5.11 -3.34 -7.65
CA ARG A 85 6.04 -4.47 -7.52
C ARG A 85 7.05 -4.53 -8.68
N ALA A 86 6.62 -4.15 -9.88
CA ALA A 86 7.48 -4.07 -11.05
C ALA A 86 8.57 -3.00 -10.87
N GLN A 87 8.26 -1.87 -10.22
CA GLN A 87 9.26 -0.83 -9.94
C GLN A 87 10.41 -1.31 -9.06
N PHE A 88 10.14 -2.17 -8.08
CA PHE A 88 11.18 -2.82 -7.27
C PHE A 88 11.96 -3.88 -8.05
N ARG A 89 11.30 -4.58 -8.99
CA ARG A 89 11.96 -5.57 -9.85
C ARG A 89 12.94 -4.93 -10.84
N ILE A 90 12.64 -3.71 -11.31
CA ILE A 90 13.57 -2.88 -12.12
C ILE A 90 14.85 -2.59 -11.33
N GLY A 91 14.71 -2.36 -10.02
CA GLY A 91 15.82 -2.25 -9.08
C GLY A 91 15.42 -1.52 -7.80
N ARG A 92 16.11 -1.81 -6.70
CA ARG A 92 15.83 -1.22 -5.36
C ARG A 92 15.70 0.30 -5.37
N ALA A 93 16.70 0.98 -5.97
CA ALA A 93 16.72 2.44 -6.02
C ALA A 93 15.52 2.99 -6.81
N ASN A 94 15.13 2.32 -7.90
CA ASN A 94 13.94 2.69 -8.68
C ASN A 94 12.67 2.47 -7.84
N GLY A 95 12.50 1.29 -7.23
CA GLY A 95 11.35 0.99 -6.39
C GLY A 95 11.18 1.97 -5.22
N LEU A 96 12.29 2.35 -4.55
CA LEU A 96 12.27 3.35 -3.48
C LEU A 96 11.90 4.74 -4.00
N ALA A 97 12.44 5.17 -5.15
CA ALA A 97 12.09 6.45 -5.75
C ALA A 97 10.60 6.51 -6.14
N MET A 98 10.07 5.45 -6.74
CA MET A 98 8.66 5.34 -7.12
C MET A 98 7.75 5.26 -5.89
N ASN A 99 8.12 4.49 -4.85
CA ASN A 99 7.39 4.50 -3.57
C ASN A 99 7.35 5.90 -2.96
N ALA A 100 8.48 6.62 -2.95
CA ALA A 100 8.53 7.98 -2.42
C ALA A 100 7.61 8.93 -3.21
N GLN A 101 7.56 8.81 -4.54
CA GLN A 101 6.63 9.56 -5.38
C GLN A 101 5.17 9.26 -4.99
N LEU A 102 4.78 7.98 -4.91
CA LEU A 102 3.42 7.57 -4.56
C LEU A 102 3.02 8.05 -3.16
N ILE A 103 3.88 7.90 -2.17
CA ILE A 103 3.65 8.45 -0.82
C ILE A 103 3.51 9.96 -0.88
N GLY A 104 4.36 10.66 -1.64
CA GLY A 104 4.27 12.11 -1.80
C GLY A 104 2.90 12.58 -2.33
N GLU A 105 2.37 11.90 -3.35
CA GLU A 105 1.05 12.22 -3.92
C GLU A 105 -0.10 11.88 -2.96
N VAL A 106 -0.01 10.76 -2.23
CA VAL A 106 -0.97 10.40 -1.18
C VAL A 106 -0.97 11.44 -0.06
N THR A 107 0.21 11.83 0.44
CA THR A 107 0.35 12.86 1.49
C THR A 107 -0.16 14.21 1.02
N ALA A 108 0.11 14.60 -0.23
CA ALA A 108 -0.40 15.85 -0.81
C ALA A 108 -1.93 15.86 -0.89
N GLU A 109 -2.56 14.74 -1.28
CA GLU A 109 -4.01 14.64 -1.32
C GLU A 109 -4.63 14.67 0.08
N LEU A 110 -4.07 13.93 1.06
CA LEU A 110 -4.49 14.03 2.47
C LEU A 110 -4.35 15.47 3.01
N GLY A 111 -3.33 16.20 2.56
CA GLY A 111 -3.12 17.60 2.91
C GLY A 111 -4.28 18.53 2.53
N ARG A 112 -5.06 18.18 1.51
CA ARG A 112 -6.26 18.93 1.11
C ARG A 112 -7.41 18.76 2.10
N PHE A 113 -7.41 17.66 2.84
CA PHE A 113 -8.37 17.32 3.88
C PHE A 113 -7.79 17.49 5.29
N ALA A 114 -6.68 18.21 5.43
CA ALA A 114 -5.90 18.30 6.68
C ALA A 114 -6.72 18.76 7.90
N THR A 115 -7.79 19.55 7.69
CA THR A 115 -8.67 20.08 8.73
C THR A 115 -9.96 19.26 8.93
N THR A 116 -10.19 18.23 8.13
CA THR A 116 -11.33 17.32 8.27
C THR A 116 -11.19 16.53 9.57
N ASP A 117 -12.27 16.49 10.36
CA ASP A 117 -12.37 15.66 11.55
C ASP A 117 -12.75 14.24 11.17
N GLU A 118 -11.98 13.28 11.64
CA GLU A 118 -12.15 11.85 11.38
C GLU A 118 -12.05 11.05 12.67
N VAL A 119 -12.63 9.86 12.68
CA VAL A 119 -12.40 8.88 13.74
C VAL A 119 -11.06 8.21 13.47
N ILE A 120 -10.13 8.35 14.43
CA ILE A 120 -8.80 7.72 14.36
C ILE A 120 -8.75 6.60 15.39
N HIS A 121 -8.55 5.38 14.93
CA HIS A 121 -8.44 4.20 15.80
C HIS A 121 -6.98 3.96 16.20
N ARG A 122 -6.73 3.73 17.48
CA ARG A 122 -5.40 3.45 18.03
C ARG A 122 -5.20 1.95 18.26
N TYR A 123 -4.02 1.45 17.90
CA TYR A 123 -3.64 0.04 17.99
C TYR A 123 -2.34 -0.18 18.78
N THR A 124 -2.20 -1.34 19.41
CA THR A 124 -0.91 -1.84 19.94
C THR A 124 0.03 -2.23 18.79
N SER A 125 1.30 -2.51 19.09
CA SER A 125 2.30 -2.96 18.10
C SER A 125 1.97 -4.28 17.37
N GLU A 126 1.07 -5.08 17.93
CA GLU A 126 0.52 -6.30 17.33
C GLU A 126 -0.72 -6.02 16.48
N PHE A 127 -1.06 -4.74 16.31
CA PHE A 127 -2.25 -4.23 15.65
C PHE A 127 -3.56 -4.64 16.36
N THR A 128 -3.54 -4.65 17.71
CA THR A 128 -4.74 -4.90 18.53
C THR A 128 -5.42 -3.58 18.90
N TYR A 129 -6.74 -3.48 18.68
CA TYR A 129 -7.51 -2.26 18.95
C TYR A 129 -7.43 -1.84 20.43
N LYS A 130 -7.22 -0.54 20.68
CA LYS A 130 -7.19 0.06 22.03
C LYS A 130 -8.35 1.00 22.26
N GLU A 131 -8.44 2.04 21.43
CA GLU A 131 -9.36 3.15 21.62
C GLU A 131 -9.59 3.88 20.30
N SER A 132 -10.61 4.74 20.29
CA SER A 132 -10.91 5.64 19.17
C SER A 132 -10.92 7.06 19.69
N THR A 133 -10.42 7.99 18.88
CA THR A 133 -10.47 9.43 19.18
C THR A 133 -10.92 10.20 17.95
N GLN A 134 -11.57 11.34 18.17
CA GLN A 134 -11.78 12.29 17.09
C GLN A 134 -10.47 13.04 16.85
N GLY A 135 -10.01 13.08 15.61
CA GLY A 135 -8.78 13.78 15.26
C GLY A 135 -8.81 14.31 13.84
N LYS A 136 -7.80 15.13 13.52
CA LYS A 136 -7.65 15.69 12.18
C LYS A 136 -6.90 14.71 11.28
N VAL A 137 -7.26 14.64 10.00
CA VAL A 137 -6.50 13.86 8.97
C VAL A 137 -5.01 14.21 8.98
N SER A 138 -4.68 15.49 9.23
CA SER A 138 -3.30 15.96 9.34
C SER A 138 -2.45 15.23 10.39
N LEU A 139 -3.06 14.68 11.46
CA LEU A 139 -2.34 13.90 12.47
C LEU A 139 -1.75 12.62 11.87
N VAL A 140 -2.51 11.94 11.00
CA VAL A 140 -2.07 10.72 10.33
C VAL A 140 -1.09 11.05 9.21
N ALA A 141 -1.44 12.05 8.39
CA ALA A 141 -0.63 12.50 7.26
C ALA A 141 0.78 12.98 7.67
N ALA A 142 0.91 13.60 8.85
CA ALA A 142 2.20 14.06 9.38
C ALA A 142 3.24 12.94 9.59
N THR A 143 2.80 11.68 9.64
CA THR A 143 3.70 10.53 9.77
C THR A 143 4.17 9.98 8.42
N LEU A 144 3.58 10.42 7.30
CA LEU A 144 3.84 9.90 5.96
C LEU A 144 5.08 10.54 5.33
N ASP A 145 6.26 10.17 5.84
CA ASP A 145 7.55 10.53 5.25
C ASP A 145 7.81 9.71 3.96
N PRO A 146 8.05 10.32 2.78
CA PRO A 146 8.26 9.60 1.51
C PRO A 146 9.42 8.60 1.50
N LYS A 147 10.45 8.79 2.32
CA LYS A 147 11.63 7.92 2.37
C LYS A 147 11.42 6.73 3.32
N LEU A 148 10.52 6.86 4.28
CA LEU A 148 10.31 5.86 5.34
C LEU A 148 9.00 5.09 5.20
N SER A 149 7.96 5.75 4.69
CA SER A 149 6.62 5.18 4.56
C SER A 149 6.54 4.12 3.48
N LYS A 150 5.50 3.30 3.53
CA LYS A 150 5.24 2.26 2.54
C LYS A 150 3.78 2.15 2.18
N VAL A 151 3.56 1.58 1.00
CA VAL A 151 2.26 1.04 0.58
C VAL A 151 2.32 -0.48 0.50
N TRP A 152 1.19 -1.13 0.76
CA TRP A 152 1.00 -2.56 0.53
C TRP A 152 -0.47 -2.90 0.30
N GLY A 153 -0.77 -4.11 -0.14
CA GLY A 153 -2.13 -4.63 -0.12
C GLY A 153 -2.60 -4.78 1.33
N CYS A 154 -3.84 -4.36 1.62
CA CYS A 154 -4.41 -4.45 2.95
C CYS A 154 -4.92 -5.87 3.24
N GLU A 155 -4.27 -6.56 4.17
CA GLU A 155 -4.71 -7.89 4.67
C GLU A 155 -5.44 -7.77 6.04
N LYS A 156 -5.32 -6.61 6.71
CA LYS A 156 -5.94 -6.30 8.00
C LYS A 156 -6.63 -4.94 7.92
N LEU A 157 -7.91 -4.95 7.57
CA LEU A 157 -8.73 -3.75 7.45
C LEU A 157 -9.18 -3.28 8.83
N ILE A 158 -9.05 -1.98 9.05
CA ILE A 158 -9.66 -1.30 10.18
C ILE A 158 -11.17 -1.21 9.93
N GLY A 159 -11.96 -1.94 10.70
CA GLY A 159 -13.41 -1.85 10.65
C GLY A 159 -13.92 -0.53 11.23
N ASN A 160 -15.18 -0.20 10.95
CA ASN A 160 -15.80 1.07 11.40
C ASN A 160 -15.85 1.26 12.93
N THR A 161 -15.72 0.17 13.68
CA THR A 161 -15.69 0.17 15.16
C THR A 161 -14.26 0.10 15.71
N GLY A 162 -13.25 0.16 14.85
CA GLY A 162 -11.85 -0.06 15.16
C GLY A 162 -11.43 -1.52 15.26
N GLN A 163 -12.36 -2.47 15.28
CA GLN A 163 -12.04 -3.90 15.22
C GLN A 163 -11.37 -4.26 13.89
N ILE A 164 -10.43 -5.20 13.91
CA ILE A 164 -9.72 -5.62 12.70
C ILE A 164 -10.51 -6.69 11.96
N GLU A 165 -10.76 -6.42 10.68
CA GLU A 165 -11.31 -7.35 9.71
C GLU A 165 -10.15 -7.94 8.89
N ASN A 166 -10.01 -9.26 8.87
CA ASN A 166 -8.99 -9.90 8.05
C ASN A 166 -9.50 -9.98 6.62
N LEU A 167 -8.85 -9.27 5.70
CA LEU A 167 -9.12 -9.37 4.28
C LEU A 167 -8.27 -10.49 3.68
N PHE A 168 -8.86 -11.27 2.78
CA PHE A 168 -8.11 -12.32 2.10
C PHE A 168 -7.56 -11.81 0.77
N VAL A 169 -6.24 -11.65 0.72
CA VAL A 169 -5.52 -11.42 -0.53
C VAL A 169 -4.96 -12.75 -1.00
N SER A 170 -5.69 -13.39 -1.91
CA SER A 170 -5.29 -14.67 -2.48
C SER A 170 -3.99 -14.57 -3.26
N ARG A 171 -3.22 -15.66 -3.22
CA ARG A 171 -1.92 -15.83 -3.90
C ARG A 171 -1.89 -17.10 -4.74
N THR A 172 -3.05 -17.71 -4.97
CA THR A 172 -3.20 -19.04 -5.58
C THR A 172 -3.38 -19.00 -7.10
N GLY A 173 -3.64 -17.83 -7.71
CA GLY A 173 -3.80 -17.71 -9.16
C GLY A 173 -2.49 -17.73 -9.95
N PRO A 174 -2.57 -17.54 -11.29
CA PRO A 174 -1.41 -17.55 -12.20
C PRO A 174 -0.27 -16.65 -11.73
N LYS A 175 0.96 -17.13 -11.92
CA LYS A 175 2.17 -16.48 -11.43
C LYS A 175 2.72 -15.48 -12.45
N LEU A 176 3.45 -14.49 -11.93
CA LEU A 176 4.27 -13.60 -12.74
C LEU A 176 5.58 -14.35 -13.03
N VAL A 177 5.86 -14.66 -14.30
CA VAL A 177 6.99 -15.53 -14.67
C VAL A 177 8.19 -14.69 -15.08
N MET A 178 9.31 -14.84 -14.38
CA MET A 178 10.57 -14.17 -14.70
C MET A 178 11.52 -15.12 -15.43
N PRO A 179 12.40 -14.63 -16.33
CA PRO A 179 13.30 -15.51 -17.08
C PRO A 179 14.30 -16.30 -16.21
N ASP A 180 14.81 -15.68 -15.15
CA ASP A 180 15.98 -16.19 -14.41
C ASP A 180 15.75 -16.39 -12.90
N THR A 181 14.50 -16.26 -12.43
CA THR A 181 14.16 -16.32 -11.00
C THR A 181 12.83 -17.03 -10.77
N ASP A 182 12.61 -17.47 -9.53
CA ASP A 182 11.34 -18.08 -9.13
C ASP A 182 10.15 -17.17 -9.47
N PRO A 183 9.04 -17.76 -9.96
CA PRO A 183 7.87 -17.00 -10.33
C PRO A 183 7.22 -16.39 -9.08
N TRP A 184 6.67 -15.19 -9.24
CA TRP A 184 6.03 -14.48 -8.14
C TRP A 184 4.54 -14.78 -8.14
N SER A 185 4.00 -15.02 -6.95
CA SER A 185 2.54 -15.05 -6.81
C SER A 185 1.97 -13.68 -7.16
N SER A 186 0.91 -13.67 -7.98
CA SER A 186 0.09 -12.49 -8.17
C SER A 186 -0.83 -12.32 -6.96
N LEU A 187 -1.22 -11.08 -6.70
CA LEU A 187 -2.11 -10.72 -5.59
C LEU A 187 -3.53 -10.56 -6.12
N TYR A 188 -4.49 -11.21 -5.47
CA TYR A 188 -5.91 -11.10 -5.80
C TYR A 188 -6.68 -10.68 -4.56
N PRO A 189 -7.39 -9.54 -4.60
CA PRO A 189 -8.38 -9.30 -3.56
C PRO A 189 -9.57 -10.24 -3.83
N GLU A 190 -9.94 -11.08 -2.85
CA GLU A 190 -11.20 -11.82 -2.93
C GLU A 190 -12.40 -10.93 -2.58
N ASP A 191 -12.17 -9.92 -1.75
CA ASP A 191 -13.14 -8.90 -1.41
C ASP A 191 -13.30 -7.87 -2.53
N ALA A 192 -14.53 -7.35 -2.69
CA ALA A 192 -15.00 -6.61 -3.87
C ALA A 192 -14.15 -5.40 -4.30
N ASP A 193 -13.35 -4.82 -3.40
CA ASP A 193 -12.76 -3.51 -3.62
C ASP A 193 -11.23 -3.42 -3.52
N GLY A 194 -10.50 -4.50 -3.22
CA GLY A 194 -9.02 -4.47 -3.13
C GLY A 194 -8.42 -3.25 -2.39
N TRP A 195 -8.16 -3.39 -1.11
CA TRP A 195 -7.77 -2.26 -0.27
C TRP A 195 -6.27 -1.96 -0.29
N LEU A 196 -5.91 -0.68 -0.30
CA LEU A 196 -4.53 -0.22 -0.11
C LEU A 196 -4.28 0.10 1.37
N ASP A 197 -3.12 -0.29 1.88
CA ASP A 197 -2.65 0.01 3.24
C ASP A 197 -1.40 0.90 3.16
N VAL A 198 -1.55 2.16 3.55
CA VAL A 198 -0.46 3.16 3.59
C VAL A 198 -0.02 3.35 5.03
N LYS A 199 1.26 3.06 5.31
CA LYS A 199 1.84 3.13 6.65
C LYS A 199 2.98 4.13 6.72
N GLY A 200 2.84 5.07 7.64
CA GLY A 200 3.84 6.09 7.94
C GLY A 200 5.08 5.58 8.66
N ALA A 201 5.98 6.51 8.95
CA ALA A 201 7.07 6.36 9.91
C ALA A 201 6.55 6.41 11.34
N PHE A 202 7.25 5.72 12.24
CA PHE A 202 7.05 5.94 13.67
C PHE A 202 7.64 7.29 14.04
N VAL A 203 6.84 8.14 14.69
CA VAL A 203 7.22 9.47 15.15
C VAL A 203 7.28 9.42 16.67
N PRO A 204 8.47 9.46 17.27
CA PRO A 204 8.61 9.55 18.73
C PRO A 204 8.21 10.95 19.21
N PRO A 205 7.97 11.14 20.52
CA PRO A 205 7.75 12.46 21.10
C PRO A 205 8.91 13.45 20.86
N THR A 206 10.12 12.95 20.59
CA THR A 206 11.29 13.76 20.22
C THR A 206 11.25 14.29 18.78
N GLY A 207 10.31 13.80 17.96
CA GLY A 207 10.03 14.30 16.62
C GLY A 207 10.84 13.69 15.49
N GLN A 208 11.90 12.90 15.75
CA GLN A 208 12.72 12.31 14.68
C GLN A 208 12.11 10.99 14.16
N PRO A 209 11.56 10.94 12.93
CA PRO A 209 10.87 9.75 12.45
C PRO A 209 11.81 8.58 12.16
N TYR A 210 11.32 7.35 12.31
CA TYR A 210 12.09 6.14 12.00
C TYR A 210 11.21 4.97 11.53
N GLN A 211 11.85 3.88 11.10
CA GLN A 211 11.21 2.59 10.80
C GLN A 211 11.91 1.48 11.58
N LEU A 212 11.15 0.47 12.03
CA LEU A 212 11.71 -0.71 12.71
C LEU A 212 12.53 -1.60 11.76
N LYS A 213 12.16 -1.62 10.48
CA LYS A 213 12.87 -2.32 9.40
C LYS A 213 13.35 -1.30 8.39
N SER A 214 14.61 -1.38 7.98
CA SER A 214 15.18 -0.46 7.00
C SER A 214 14.36 -0.47 5.70
N PRO A 215 14.07 0.71 5.10
CA PRO A 215 13.49 0.77 3.76
C PRO A 215 14.30 -0.01 2.73
N GLU A 216 15.64 0.00 2.83
CA GLU A 216 16.54 -0.72 1.92
C GLU A 216 16.40 -2.24 2.05
N GLU A 217 16.32 -2.77 3.28
CA GLU A 217 16.10 -4.21 3.51
C GLU A 217 14.76 -4.67 2.93
N ARG A 218 13.74 -3.81 3.04
CA ARG A 218 12.41 -4.07 2.48
C ARG A 218 12.44 -4.04 0.95
N ALA A 219 13.11 -3.06 0.37
CA ALA A 219 13.29 -2.94 -1.07
C ALA A 219 14.04 -4.15 -1.64
N ALA A 220 15.07 -4.65 -0.94
CA ALA A 220 15.79 -5.85 -1.33
C ALA A 220 14.88 -7.09 -1.39
N LYS A 221 14.01 -7.28 -0.38
CA LYS A 221 13.04 -8.38 -0.38
C LYS A 221 11.99 -8.25 -1.49
N LEU A 222 11.51 -7.02 -1.75
CA LEU A 222 10.58 -6.76 -2.85
C LEU A 222 11.20 -7.02 -4.21
N GLU A 223 12.47 -6.65 -4.42
CA GLU A 223 13.21 -6.93 -5.65
C GLU A 223 13.43 -8.42 -5.88
N GLU A 224 13.72 -9.19 -4.83
CA GLU A 224 14.03 -10.63 -4.92
C GLU A 224 12.75 -11.48 -5.01
N ARG A 225 11.76 -11.20 -4.15
CA ARG A 225 10.61 -12.10 -3.89
C ARG A 225 9.26 -11.47 -4.17
N GLY A 226 9.23 -10.20 -4.54
CA GLY A 226 8.00 -9.46 -4.75
C GLY A 226 7.15 -9.32 -3.49
N SER A 227 7.70 -9.54 -2.29
CA SER A 227 7.04 -9.40 -0.98
C SER A 227 8.07 -9.10 0.11
N ALA A 228 7.68 -8.41 1.19
CA ALA A 228 8.60 -7.80 2.17
C ALA A 228 8.24 -8.03 3.64
#